data_AF-A0A3M2AJ06-F1
#
_entry.id   AF-A0A3M2AJ06-F1
#
_cell.length_a   1.000
_cell.length_b   1.000
_cell.length_c   1.000
_cell.angle_alpha   90.00
_cell.angle_beta   90.00
_cell.angle_gamma   90.00
#
_symmetry.space_group_name_H-M   'P 1'
#
loop_
_entity.id
_entity.type
_entity.pdbx_description
1 polymer ?
#
loop_
_entity_poly.entity_id
_entity_poly.type
_entity_poly.pdbx_seq_one_letter_code
_entity_poly.pdbx_strand_id
1 'polypeptide(L)'
;MWFFNGVLFQITYKFPLSMEKDEFYVLYRRLESKYGKPVKYVKPWLADGVAVWRFGDVEVELFAPWVSWEMYLFYTHLPLSEKADQSDAEVLKKETSKPKRGL
;
A
#
# COMPACT_ATOMS: atom_id res chain seq x y z
N MET A 1 -10.62 -3.26 1.17
CA MET A 1 -10.07 -4.49 1.78
C MET A 1 -9.80 -5.47 0.67
N TRP A 2 -8.71 -6.22 0.75
CA TRP A 2 -8.27 -7.15 -0.29
C TRP A 2 -8.05 -8.55 0.28
N PHE A 3 -8.50 -9.55 -0.46
CA PHE A 3 -8.52 -10.95 -0.03
C PHE A 3 -7.85 -11.83 -1.09
N PHE A 4 -7.14 -12.86 -0.62
CA PHE A 4 -6.59 -13.92 -1.45
C PHE A 4 -7.08 -15.27 -0.91
N ASN A 5 -7.75 -16.05 -1.75
CA ASN A 5 -8.37 -17.33 -1.37
C ASN A 5 -9.25 -17.24 -0.10
N GLY A 6 -10.03 -16.16 0.02
CA GLY A 6 -10.91 -15.93 1.17
C GLY A 6 -10.21 -15.41 2.44
N VAL A 7 -8.88 -15.24 2.42
CA VAL A 7 -8.11 -14.70 3.54
C VAL A 7 -7.79 -13.24 3.30
N LEU A 8 -8.11 -12.37 4.27
CA LEU A 8 -7.79 -10.94 4.23
C LEU A 8 -6.28 -10.75 4.26
N PHE A 9 -5.72 -10.05 3.27
CA PHE A 9 -4.28 -9.75 3.23
C PHE A 9 -3.97 -8.26 3.21
N GLN A 10 -4.91 -7.38 2.82
CA GLN A 10 -4.68 -5.94 2.89
C GLN A 10 -5.92 -5.17 3.34
N ILE A 11 -5.73 -4.28 4.32
CA ILE A 11 -6.71 -3.28 4.73
C ILE A 11 -6.25 -1.93 4.19
N THR A 12 -7.17 -1.20 3.56
CA THR A 12 -6.93 0.15 3.04
C THR A 12 -7.86 1.10 3.76
N TYR A 13 -7.28 2.03 4.52
CA TYR A 13 -8.00 3.18 5.05
C TYR A 13 -7.72 4.39 4.17
N LYS A 14 -8.75 5.21 3.99
CA LYS A 14 -8.66 6.47 3.27
C LYS A 14 -8.96 7.61 4.23
N PHE A 15 -8.20 8.68 4.11
CA PHE A 15 -8.40 9.89 4.90
C PHE A 15 -8.36 11.11 3.99
N PRO A 16 -9.18 12.13 4.27
CA PRO A 16 -9.04 13.42 3.61
C PRO A 16 -7.64 13.99 3.88
N LEU A 17 -7.07 14.62 2.86
CA LEU A 17 -5.76 15.24 2.90
C LEU A 17 -5.87 16.68 2.41
N SER A 18 -5.44 17.62 3.24
CA SER A 18 -5.33 19.03 2.86
C SER A 18 -4.14 19.27 1.92
N MET A 19 -4.09 20.43 1.26
CA MET A 19 -2.94 20.80 0.42
C MET A 19 -1.63 20.93 1.22
N GLU A 20 -1.73 21.38 2.48
CA GLU A 20 -0.61 21.50 3.42
C GLU A 20 -0.15 20.14 3.96
N LYS A 21 -1.02 19.13 3.85
CA LYS A 21 -0.79 17.73 4.24
C LYS A 21 -0.47 17.57 5.72
N ASP A 22 -1.03 18.43 6.57
CA ASP A 22 -0.87 18.35 8.02
C ASP A 22 -1.37 17.03 8.60
N GLU A 23 -2.44 16.47 8.02
CA GLU A 23 -3.03 15.21 8.43
C GLU A 23 -2.04 14.03 8.30
N PHE A 24 -1.15 14.09 7.30
CA PHE A 24 -0.08 13.11 7.15
C PHE A 24 0.82 13.11 8.38
N TYR A 25 1.22 14.28 8.89
CA TYR A 25 2.09 14.36 10.07
C TYR A 25 1.38 13.96 11.37
N VAL A 26 0.07 14.17 11.45
CA VAL A 26 -0.73 13.68 12.58
C VAL A 26 -0.73 12.15 12.63
N LEU A 27 -1.04 11.50 11.50
CA LEU A 27 -1.00 10.04 11.42
C LEU A 27 0.43 9.50 11.56
N TYR A 28 1.41 10.13 10.93
CA TYR A 28 2.82 9.78 11.02
C TYR A 28 3.27 9.74 12.48
N ARG A 29 3.06 10.81 13.25
CA ARG A 29 3.48 10.87 14.66
C ARG A 29 2.80 9.81 15.52
N ARG A 30 1.53 9.52 15.25
CA ARG A 30 0.80 8.46 15.94
C ARG A 30 1.38 7.07 15.64
N LEU A 31 1.71 6.80 14.38
CA LEU A 31 2.31 5.54 13.96
C LEU A 31 3.75 5.41 14.48
N GLU A 32 4.52 6.50 14.44
CA GLU A 32 5.87 6.56 14.98
C GLU A 32 5.89 6.30 16.49
N SER A 33 4.96 6.91 17.24
CA SER A 33 4.82 6.64 18.68
C SER A 33 4.43 5.20 18.98
N LYS A 34 3.74 4.51 18.08
CA LYS A 34 3.23 3.14 18.30
C LYS A 34 4.24 2.08 17.87
N TYR A 35 4.90 2.27 16.73
CA TYR A 35 5.73 1.27 16.07
C TYR A 35 7.21 1.65 16.01
N GLY A 36 7.59 2.84 16.50
CA GLY A 36 8.94 3.38 16.38
C GLY A 36 9.18 4.04 15.03
N LYS A 37 10.45 4.26 14.69
CA LYS A 37 10.81 4.93 13.43
C LYS A 37 10.47 4.06 12.22
N PRO A 38 9.96 4.65 11.12
CA PRO A 38 9.70 3.91 9.89
C PRO A 38 11.02 3.43 9.26
N VAL A 39 10.95 2.31 8.54
CA VAL A 39 12.07 1.78 7.73
C VAL A 39 12.30 2.61 6.46
N LYS A 40 11.26 3.32 5.99
CA LYS A 40 11.32 4.23 4.86
C LYS A 40 10.50 5.48 5.17
N TYR A 41 11.05 6.64 4.89
CA TYR A 41 10.36 7.92 5.03
C TYR A 41 10.70 8.86 3.87
N VAL A 42 9.65 9.41 3.24
CA VAL A 42 9.71 10.45 2.23
C VAL A 42 8.72 11.53 2.67
N LYS A 43 9.22 12.76 2.82
CA LYS A 43 8.39 13.90 3.20
C LYS A 43 7.46 14.27 2.03
N PRO A 44 6.16 14.53 2.26
CA PRO A 44 5.22 14.90 1.21
C PRO A 44 5.38 16.35 0.69
N TRP A 45 6.53 16.69 0.12
CA TRP A 45 6.82 18.04 -0.37
C TRP A 45 7.11 18.06 -1.88
N LEU A 46 6.20 18.64 -2.68
CA LEU A 46 6.25 18.62 -4.15
C LEU A 46 6.46 17.22 -4.76
N ALA A 47 6.16 16.18 -3.96
CA ALA A 47 6.33 14.78 -4.24
C ALA A 47 5.38 13.99 -3.33
N ASP A 48 5.25 12.70 -3.61
CA ASP A 48 4.49 11.78 -2.77
C ASP A 48 5.16 11.62 -1.41
N GLY A 49 4.36 11.70 -0.34
CA GLY A 49 4.79 11.33 1.00
C GLY A 49 4.60 9.85 1.22
N VAL A 50 5.61 9.23 1.83
CA VAL A 50 5.60 7.80 2.14
C VAL A 50 6.20 7.62 3.52
N ALA A 51 5.55 6.85 4.38
CA ALA A 51 6.17 6.31 5.58
C ALA A 51 5.83 4.83 5.70
N VAL A 52 6.84 3.97 5.84
CA VAL A 52 6.66 2.51 5.89
C VAL A 52 7.22 1.96 7.19
N TRP A 53 6.42 1.14 7.88
CA TRP A 53 6.83 0.34 9.01
C TRP A 53 6.70 -1.14 8.66
N ARG A 54 7.61 -1.97 9.17
CA ARG A 54 7.54 -3.43 9.02
C ARG A 54 7.66 -4.09 10.39
N PHE A 55 6.77 -5.02 10.68
CA PHE A 55 6.78 -5.81 11.90
C PHE A 55 6.36 -7.25 11.60
N GLY A 56 7.33 -8.17 11.66
CA GLY A 56 7.13 -9.54 11.21
C GLY A 56 6.62 -9.58 9.77
N ASP A 57 5.50 -10.24 9.56
CA ASP A 57 4.88 -10.45 8.24
C ASP A 57 3.96 -9.29 7.79
N VAL A 58 3.91 -8.18 8.54
CA VAL A 58 3.03 -7.05 8.22
C VAL A 58 3.82 -5.80 7.88
N GLU A 59 3.41 -5.16 6.79
CA GLU A 59 3.82 -3.82 6.40
C GLU A 59 2.69 -2.82 6.65
N VAL A 60 3.04 -1.67 7.20
CA VAL A 60 2.13 -0.53 7.34
C VAL A 60 2.69 0.62 6.53
N GLU A 61 1.94 1.07 5.54
CA GLU A 61 2.34 2.17 4.67
C GLU A 61 1.35 3.32 4.80
N LEU A 62 1.85 4.49 5.23
CA LEU A 62 1.16 5.76 5.12
C LEU A 62 1.60 6.45 3.84
N PHE A 63 0.67 6.62 2.90
CA PHE A 63 0.92 7.17 1.58
C PHE A 63 0.08 8.43 1.35
N ALA A 64 0.74 9.55 1.07
CA ALA A 64 0.11 10.82 0.73
C ALA A 64 0.54 11.23 -0.68
N PRO A 65 -0.28 10.98 -1.72
CA PRO A 65 0.06 11.37 -3.08
C PRO A 65 0.24 12.89 -3.20
N TRP A 66 1.10 13.33 -4.12
CA TRP A 66 1.39 14.74 -4.33
C TRP A 66 0.16 15.53 -4.74
N VAL A 67 -0.57 15.03 -5.74
CA VAL A 67 -1.72 15.70 -6.36
C VAL A 67 -3.00 14.91 -6.05
N SER A 68 -3.29 14.75 -4.76
CA SER A 68 -4.49 14.05 -4.27
C SER A 68 -5.08 14.76 -3.06
N TRP A 69 -6.39 14.65 -2.93
CA TRP A 69 -7.16 15.09 -1.75
C TRP A 69 -7.38 13.95 -0.75
N GLU A 70 -6.85 12.76 -1.05
CA GLU A 70 -6.90 11.59 -0.19
C GLU A 70 -5.48 11.10 0.11
N MET A 71 -5.23 10.75 1.37
CA MET A 71 -4.12 9.90 1.78
C MET A 71 -4.62 8.52 2.19
N TYR A 72 -3.69 7.57 2.19
CA TYR A 72 -3.98 6.16 2.39
C TYR A 72 -3.14 5.60 3.52
N LEU A 73 -3.74 4.71 4.29
CA LEU A 73 -3.02 3.86 5.24
C LEU A 73 -3.30 2.41 4.88
N PHE A 74 -2.24 1.72 4.47
CA PHE A 74 -2.27 0.31 4.12
C PHE A 74 -1.75 -0.51 5.29
N TYR A 75 -2.41 -1.63 5.57
CA TYR A 75 -1.91 -2.71 6.40
C TYR A 75 -1.89 -3.96 5.54
N THR A 76 -0.70 -4.47 5.26
CA THR A 76 -0.49 -5.54 4.27
C THR A 76 0.23 -6.71 4.90
N HIS A 77 -0.35 -7.89 4.81
CA HIS A 77 0.29 -9.16 5.17
C HIS A 77 1.17 -9.63 4.00
N LEU A 78 2.47 -9.38 4.11
CA LEU A 78 3.44 -9.55 3.02
C LEU A 78 3.43 -10.96 2.41
N PRO A 79 3.49 -12.07 3.18
CA PRO A 79 3.52 -13.40 2.57
C PRO A 79 2.25 -13.77 1.80
N LEU A 80 1.10 -13.17 2.14
CA LEU A 80 -0.14 -13.40 1.40
C LEU A 80 -0.24 -12.49 0.18
N SER A 81 0.24 -11.24 0.29
CA SER A 81 0.37 -10.34 -0.86
C SER A 81 1.26 -10.93 -1.94
N GLU A 82 2.43 -11.46 -1.57
CA GLU A 82 3.36 -12.11 -2.50
C GLU A 82 2.75 -13.32 -3.20
N LYS A 83 1.95 -14.13 -2.50
CA LYS A 83 1.22 -15.26 -3.10
C LYS A 83 0.12 -14.80 -4.06
N ALA A 84 -0.57 -13.71 -3.73
CA ALA A 84 -1.55 -13.10 -4.63
C ALA A 84 -0.86 -12.61 -5.91
N ASP A 85 0.25 -11.89 -5.80
CA ASP A 85 1.02 -11.39 -6.94
C ASP A 85 1.55 -12.52 -7.83
N GLN A 86 2.04 -13.61 -7.25
CA GLN A 86 2.47 -14.80 -7.98
C GLN A 86 1.33 -15.46 -8.76
N SER A 87 0.17 -15.62 -8.12
CA SER A 87 -1.04 -16.15 -8.76
C SER A 87 -1.48 -15.27 -9.93
N ASP A 88 -1.49 -13.95 -9.76
CA ASP A 88 -1.85 -13.00 -10.81
C ASP A 88 -0.87 -13.06 -11.99
N ALA A 89 0.43 -13.17 -11.71
CA ALA A 89 1.45 -13.33 -12.74
C ALA A 89 1.28 -14.63 -13.55
N GLU A 90 0.93 -15.74 -12.90
CA GLU A 90 0.64 -17.02 -13.56
C GLU A 90 -0.58 -16.93 -14.47
N VAL A 91 -1.66 -16.30 -13.99
CA VAL A 91 -2.88 -16.07 -14.78
C VAL A 91 -2.56 -15.17 -15.97
N LEU A 92 -1.87 -14.05 -15.77
CA LEU A 92 -1.49 -13.14 -16.84
C LEU A 92 -0.65 -13.83 -17.90
N LYS A 93 0.36 -14.63 -17.49
CA LYS A 93 1.19 -15.42 -18.40
C LYS A 93 0.35 -16.40 -19.21
N LYS A 94 -0.59 -17.10 -18.57
CA LYS A 94 -1.49 -18.05 -19.23
C LYS A 94 -2.39 -17.36 -20.26
N GLU A 95 -2.97 -16.21 -19.92
CA GLU A 95 -3.86 -15.46 -20.81
C GLU A 95 -3.11 -14.85 -22.00
N THR A 96 -1.93 -14.29 -21.76
CA THR A 96 -1.10 -13.66 -22.80
C THR A 96 -0.41 -14.67 -23.72
N SER A 97 -0.22 -15.92 -23.28
CA SER A 97 0.36 -16.99 -24.10
C SER A 97 -0.66 -17.75 -24.96
N LYS A 98 -1.96 -17.46 -24.83
CA LYS A 98 -2.98 -18.06 -25.70
C LYS A 98 -2.76 -17.60 -27.14
N PRO A 99 -2.84 -18.49 -28.14
CA PRO A 99 -2.83 -18.08 -29.53
C PRO A 99 -3.96 -17.06 -29.73
N LYS A 100 -3.63 -15.91 -30.35
CA LYS A 100 -4.66 -14.97 -30.79
C LYS A 100 -5.64 -15.75 -31.64
N ARG A 101 -6.91 -15.83 -31.23
CA ARG A 101 -7.97 -16.38 -32.09
C ARG A 101 -7.87 -15.61 -33.40
N GLY A 102 -7.66 -16.36 -34.49
CA GLY A 102 -7.38 -15.82 -35.81
C GLY A 102 -8.37 -14.72 -36.17
N LEU A 103 -7.82 -13.59 -36.61
CA LEU A 103 -8.50 -12.67 -37.51
C LEU A 103 -8.41 -13.26 -38.93
#